data_AF-A0A932XNR0-F1
#
_entry.id   AF-A0A932XNR0-F1
#
_cell.length_a   1.000
_cell.length_b   1.000
_cell.length_c   1.000
_cell.angle_alpha   90.00
_cell.angle_beta   90.00
_cell.angle_gamma   90.00
#
_symmetry.space_group_name_H-M   'P 1'
#
loop_
_entity.id
_entity.type
_entity.pdbx_description
1 polymer ?
#
loop_
_entity_poly.entity_id
_entity_poly.type
_entity_poly.pdbx_seq_one_letter_code
_entity_poly.pdbx_strand_id
1 'polypeptide(L)'
;MSDPVVQPQPAPPGESAPRTHLRVLHIGDKTLHLLGTAHISARSEQEVDELIREVRPDTVCVELCQSRYDALVNPTKWREMDIVQVIRQKRATMLLAHLILSAFQRKLGDRVGIKPGAEMLRAIDVAAETGAELVLADRDIQVTLRRTWRNLGWWDRVKLFGNMTLSLAMQEELGEEEIESLKREDMLTQVMNAFAQAFPRAKATLIDERDAYLAHRIRQAPGRTVVAVVGAGHLSGLAAHLRAPTANSVAALETVPPRGWVARLLPWLIPLLVLGLIAYGFFSVDATVSWEMVKVWVLANGLLAALGALLALAHPLTIVTAFVAAPLTSLNPMVAAGWVAGLCEAVLRRPRVADFERLPADIVSVRGFWRNGITRILLVVALANVGSTVGTFVGIPLMTRLLG
;
A
#
# COMPACT_ATOMS: atom_id res chain seq x y z
N MET A 1 36.19 22.35 -40.88
CA MET A 1 37.17 22.19 -39.80
C MET A 1 36.37 22.24 -38.51
N SER A 2 36.16 21.08 -37.91
CA SER A 2 35.33 20.88 -36.73
C SER A 2 36.20 21.09 -35.49
N ASP A 3 35.77 21.94 -34.57
CA ASP A 3 36.47 22.15 -33.30
C ASP A 3 36.54 20.83 -32.51
N PRO A 4 37.69 20.52 -31.88
CA PRO A 4 37.83 19.31 -31.09
C PRO A 4 37.02 19.44 -29.80
N VAL A 5 36.15 18.45 -29.57
CA VAL A 5 35.44 18.25 -28.31
C VAL A 5 36.47 18.03 -27.21
N VAL A 6 36.67 19.04 -26.36
CA VAL A 6 37.50 18.94 -25.16
C VAL A 6 36.77 18.01 -24.19
N GLN A 7 37.33 16.81 -23.98
CA GLN A 7 36.86 15.93 -22.91
C GLN A 7 37.16 16.58 -21.55
N PRO A 8 36.22 16.57 -20.60
CA PRO A 8 36.46 17.11 -19.28
C PRO A 8 37.60 16.34 -18.59
N GLN A 9 38.57 17.07 -18.05
CA GLN A 9 39.66 16.49 -17.28
C GLN A 9 39.12 15.81 -16.01
N PRO A 10 39.68 14.65 -15.60
CA PRO A 10 39.32 14.01 -14.35
C PRO A 10 39.72 14.91 -13.17
N ALA A 11 38.83 15.01 -12.17
CA ALA A 11 39.03 15.80 -10.96
C ALA A 11 40.27 15.35 -10.17
N PRO A 12 40.97 16.27 -9.48
CA PRO A 12 42.13 15.93 -8.66
C PRO A 12 41.76 14.98 -7.50
N PRO A 13 42.68 14.08 -7.08
CA PRO A 13 42.40 13.10 -6.04
C PRO A 13 42.23 13.80 -4.68
N GLY A 14 41.02 13.73 -4.13
CA GLY A 14 40.63 14.36 -2.86
C GLY A 14 39.32 15.15 -2.92
N GLU A 15 38.83 15.44 -4.12
CA GLU A 15 37.52 16.06 -4.33
C GLU A 15 36.47 14.94 -4.50
N SER A 16 35.50 14.85 -3.57
CA SER A 16 34.36 13.95 -3.73
C SER A 16 33.68 14.25 -5.07
N ALA A 17 33.42 13.22 -5.88
CA ALA A 17 32.73 13.38 -7.16
C ALA A 17 31.45 14.25 -6.99
N PRO A 18 31.14 15.16 -7.92
CA PRO A 18 30.01 16.08 -7.76
C PRO A 18 28.72 15.28 -7.50
N ARG A 19 28.08 15.55 -6.35
CA ARG A 19 26.80 14.96 -5.96
C ARG A 19 25.75 15.36 -6.99
N THR A 20 25.42 14.43 -7.89
CA THR A 20 24.62 14.72 -9.09
C THR A 20 23.18 15.16 -8.76
N HIS A 21 22.70 14.82 -7.56
CA HIS A 21 21.31 15.04 -7.12
C HIS A 21 21.17 15.94 -5.90
N LEU A 22 22.17 16.78 -5.63
CA LEU A 22 22.09 17.80 -4.58
C LEU A 22 21.56 19.12 -5.15
N ARG A 23 20.49 19.66 -4.57
CA ARG A 23 19.98 21.00 -4.86
C ARG A 23 20.00 21.86 -3.62
N VAL A 24 20.67 23.01 -3.69
CA VAL A 24 20.68 23.99 -2.61
C VAL A 24 19.71 25.13 -2.92
N LEU A 25 18.77 25.39 -2.01
CA LEU A 25 17.79 26.47 -2.12
C LEU A 25 17.91 27.41 -0.92
N HIS A 26 17.76 28.70 -1.17
CA HIS A 26 17.74 29.72 -0.13
C HIS A 26 16.32 30.29 -0.05
N ILE A 27 15.66 30.14 1.11
CA ILE A 27 14.26 30.53 1.30
C ILE A 27 14.17 31.37 2.56
N GLY A 28 14.04 32.68 2.39
CA GLY A 28 14.13 33.61 3.52
C GLY A 28 15.50 33.53 4.17
N ASP A 29 15.54 33.20 5.46
CA ASP A 29 16.73 33.04 6.28
C ASP A 29 17.24 31.59 6.38
N LYS A 30 16.60 30.65 5.68
CA LYS A 30 16.93 29.23 5.67
C LYS A 30 17.68 28.81 4.41
N THR A 31 18.66 27.92 4.58
CA THR A 31 19.37 27.21 3.51
C THR A 31 18.93 25.75 3.53
N LEU A 32 18.37 25.28 2.42
CA LEU A 32 17.83 23.94 2.26
C LEU A 32 18.72 23.14 1.30
N HIS A 33 19.29 22.04 1.78
CA HIS A 33 20.05 21.06 1.00
C HIS A 33 19.15 19.88 0.68
N LEU A 34 18.65 19.78 -0.55
CA LEU A 34 17.79 18.68 -1.00
C LEU A 34 18.63 17.62 -1.68
N LEU A 35 18.76 16.45 -1.06
CA LEU A 35 19.49 15.31 -1.60
C LEU A 35 18.50 14.27 -2.15
N GLY A 36 18.57 14.02 -3.46
CA GLY A 36 17.81 12.96 -4.12
C GLY A 36 18.51 11.62 -4.03
N THR A 37 17.81 10.58 -3.58
CA THR A 37 18.33 9.22 -3.47
C THR A 37 17.59 8.27 -4.41
N ALA A 38 18.33 7.36 -5.04
CA ALA A 38 17.74 6.16 -5.62
C ALA A 38 17.70 5.10 -4.51
N HIS A 39 16.51 4.78 -3.98
CA HIS A 39 16.23 3.98 -2.76
C HIS A 39 16.74 2.51 -2.75
N ILE A 40 17.73 2.20 -3.58
CA ILE A 40 18.31 0.88 -3.82
C ILE A 40 19.81 1.00 -4.21
N SER A 41 20.55 1.97 -3.66
CA SER A 41 21.98 2.16 -3.97
C SER A 41 22.82 2.38 -2.70
N ALA A 42 23.84 1.55 -2.50
CA ALA A 42 24.82 1.73 -1.40
C ALA A 42 25.55 3.08 -1.48
N ARG A 43 25.69 3.62 -2.70
CA ARG A 43 26.23 4.96 -2.93
C ARG A 43 25.35 6.05 -2.32
N SER A 44 24.03 5.89 -2.32
CA SER A 44 23.12 6.86 -1.71
C SER A 44 23.26 6.93 -0.19
N GLU A 45 23.60 5.83 0.49
CA GLU A 45 23.89 5.84 1.93
C GLU A 45 25.15 6.65 2.27
N GLN A 46 26.21 6.48 1.46
CA GLN A 46 27.46 7.23 1.62
C GLN A 46 27.25 8.72 1.36
N GLU A 47 26.56 9.08 0.27
CA GLU A 47 26.27 10.48 -0.06
C GLU A 47 25.44 11.19 1.03
N VAL A 48 24.51 10.48 1.66
CA VAL A 48 23.74 10.97 2.81
C VAL A 48 24.65 11.22 4.02
N ASP A 49 25.49 10.25 4.39
CA ASP A 49 26.41 10.39 5.53
C ASP A 49 27.36 11.57 5.36
N GLU A 50 28.05 11.63 4.21
CA GLU A 50 29.01 12.67 3.90
C GLU A 50 28.35 14.05 3.94
N LEU A 51 27.18 14.21 3.31
CA LEU A 51 26.48 15.49 3.25
C LEU A 51 26.08 15.99 4.64
N ILE A 52 25.48 15.13 5.48
CA ILE A 52 25.01 15.55 6.80
C ILE A 52 26.21 15.93 7.69
N ARG A 53 27.33 15.19 7.62
CA ARG A 53 28.54 15.51 8.40
C ARG A 53 29.26 16.76 7.93
N GLU A 54 29.24 17.02 6.62
CA GLU A 54 29.83 18.20 6.00
C GLU A 54 29.02 19.47 6.32
N VAL A 55 27.70 19.41 6.11
CA VAL A 55 26.80 20.56 6.29
C VAL A 55 26.54 20.85 7.77
N ARG A 56 26.53 19.81 8.63
CA ARG A 56 26.13 19.89 10.04
C ARG A 56 24.83 20.69 10.23
N PRO A 57 23.72 20.22 9.64
CA PRO A 57 22.46 20.95 9.66
C PRO A 57 21.87 21.02 11.07
N ASP A 58 21.03 22.03 11.30
CA ASP A 58 20.19 22.10 12.49
C ASP A 58 19.12 21.00 12.48
N THR A 59 18.61 20.67 11.28
CA THR A 59 17.53 19.70 11.08
C THR A 59 17.78 18.81 9.87
N VAL A 60 17.52 17.51 10.04
CA VAL A 60 17.46 16.52 8.96
C VAL A 60 16.01 16.11 8.73
N CYS A 61 15.50 16.39 7.53
CA CYS A 61 14.21 15.92 7.06
C CYS A 61 14.39 14.63 6.25
N VAL A 62 13.56 13.62 6.53
CA VAL A 62 13.53 12.37 5.74
C VAL A 62 12.17 12.18 5.09
N GLU A 63 12.14 11.62 3.87
CA GLU A 63 10.91 11.19 3.19
C GLU A 63 10.34 9.90 3.83
N LEU A 64 10.08 9.96 5.13
CA LEU A 64 9.43 8.93 5.93
C LEU A 64 8.25 9.52 6.69
N CYS A 65 7.19 8.72 6.83
CA CYS A 65 6.09 8.99 7.73
C CYS A 65 6.21 8.09 8.96
N GLN A 66 5.54 8.44 10.06
CA GLN A 66 5.68 7.73 11.34
C GLN A 66 5.51 6.21 11.21
N SER A 67 4.51 5.74 10.46
CA SER A 67 4.27 4.31 10.28
C SER A 67 5.44 3.58 9.59
N ARG A 68 6.13 4.25 8.65
CA ARG A 68 7.28 3.68 7.94
C ARG A 68 8.54 3.77 8.76
N TYR A 69 8.73 4.86 9.50
CA TYR A 69 9.80 5.01 10.48
C TYR A 69 9.74 3.88 11.52
N ASP A 70 8.57 3.68 12.14
CA ASP A 70 8.35 2.62 13.12
C ASP A 70 8.68 1.23 12.54
N ALA A 71 8.33 0.98 11.28
CA ALA A 71 8.57 -0.29 10.62
C ALA A 71 10.06 -0.55 10.32
N LEU A 72 10.83 0.52 10.07
CA LEU A 72 12.27 0.44 9.81
C LEU A 72 13.08 0.32 11.11
N VAL A 73 12.74 1.13 12.12
CA VAL A 73 13.46 1.19 13.41
C VAL A 73 13.05 0.05 14.35
N ASN A 74 11.77 -0.33 14.34
CA ASN A 74 11.22 -1.39 15.20
C ASN A 74 10.65 -2.54 14.37
N PRO A 75 11.50 -3.34 13.68
CA PRO A 75 11.04 -4.42 12.82
C PRO A 75 10.31 -5.54 13.57
N THR A 76 10.38 -5.56 14.91
CA THR A 76 9.70 -6.53 15.79
C THR A 76 8.33 -6.07 16.29
N LYS A 77 7.87 -4.85 15.98
CA LYS A 77 6.58 -4.30 16.46
C LYS A 77 5.37 -5.18 16.12
N TRP A 78 5.47 -6.02 15.08
CA TRP A 78 4.47 -7.03 14.74
C TRP A 78 4.19 -8.02 15.87
N ARG A 79 5.15 -8.27 16.78
CA ARG A 79 4.99 -9.16 17.95
C ARG A 79 3.88 -8.69 18.90
N GLU A 80 3.53 -7.40 18.87
CA GLU A 80 2.50 -6.79 19.71
C GLU A 80 1.13 -6.74 19.01
N MET A 81 1.03 -7.22 17.78
CA MET A 81 -0.20 -7.13 16.99
C MET A 81 -1.24 -8.15 17.47
N ASP A 82 -2.38 -7.63 17.93
CA ASP A 82 -3.56 -8.46 18.24
C ASP A 82 -4.39 -8.70 16.96
N ILE A 83 -4.32 -9.92 16.43
CA ILE A 83 -5.07 -10.32 15.23
C ILE A 83 -6.59 -10.24 15.44
N VAL A 84 -7.08 -10.50 16.65
CA VAL A 84 -8.51 -10.45 16.98
C VAL A 84 -8.99 -9.01 16.92
N GLN A 85 -8.20 -8.07 17.45
CA GLN A 85 -8.48 -6.64 17.36
C GLN A 85 -8.46 -6.17 15.90
N VAL A 86 -7.51 -6.62 15.09
CA VAL A 86 -7.43 -6.29 13.65
C VAL A 86 -8.69 -6.72 12.90
N ILE A 87 -9.23 -7.91 13.19
CA ILE A 87 -10.47 -8.40 12.57
C ILE A 87 -11.68 -7.59 13.08
N ARG A 88 -11.80 -7.38 14.39
CA ARG A 88 -12.90 -6.58 14.99
C ARG A 88 -12.93 -5.14 14.46
N GLN A 89 -11.77 -4.55 14.21
CA GLN A 89 -11.64 -3.21 13.64
C GLN A 89 -11.80 -3.18 12.11
N LYS A 90 -12.12 -4.31 11.47
CA LYS A 90 -12.32 -4.42 10.01
C LYS A 90 -11.06 -4.08 9.20
N ARG A 91 -9.88 -4.28 9.79
CA ARG A 91 -8.56 -3.95 9.20
C ARG A 91 -7.84 -5.16 8.59
N ALA A 92 -8.40 -6.37 8.73
CA ALA A 92 -7.79 -7.61 8.27
C ALA A 92 -7.40 -7.61 6.78
N THR A 93 -8.29 -7.16 5.88
CA THR A 93 -7.99 -7.10 4.44
C THR A 93 -6.92 -6.06 4.10
N MET A 94 -6.89 -4.95 4.83
CA MET A 94 -5.86 -3.92 4.69
C MET A 94 -4.50 -4.44 5.13
N LEU A 95 -4.45 -5.15 6.26
CA LEU A 95 -3.24 -5.82 6.74
C LEU A 95 -2.77 -6.87 5.73
N LEU A 96 -3.68 -7.69 5.20
CA LEU A 96 -3.36 -8.67 4.17
C LEU A 96 -2.71 -8.02 2.93
N ALA A 97 -3.31 -6.94 2.43
CA ALA A 97 -2.77 -6.19 1.29
C ALA A 97 -1.40 -5.60 1.60
N HIS A 98 -1.20 -5.08 2.81
CA HIS A 98 0.10 -4.57 3.25
C HIS A 98 1.16 -5.68 3.31
N LEU A 99 0.83 -6.86 3.85
CA LEU A 99 1.75 -8.00 3.89
C LEU A 99 2.13 -8.51 2.49
N ILE A 100 1.17 -8.54 1.55
CA ILE A 100 1.44 -8.88 0.14
C ILE A 100 2.40 -7.85 -0.48
N LEU A 101 2.17 -6.56 -0.25
CA LEU A 101 3.06 -5.50 -0.73
C LEU A 101 4.45 -5.63 -0.11
N SER A 102 4.54 -5.86 1.20
CA SER A 102 5.81 -6.07 1.88
C SER A 102 6.56 -7.29 1.35
N ALA A 103 5.85 -8.38 1.01
CA ALA A 103 6.46 -9.55 0.37
C ALA A 103 7.05 -9.20 -1.00
N PHE A 104 6.32 -8.45 -1.82
CA PHE A 104 6.80 -7.96 -3.12
C PHE A 104 8.04 -7.07 -2.97
N GLN A 105 8.00 -6.13 -2.03
CA GLN A 105 9.13 -5.23 -1.73
C GLN A 105 10.38 -5.99 -1.27
N ARG A 106 10.23 -6.99 -0.40
CA ARG A 106 11.36 -7.83 0.06
C ARG A 106 11.95 -8.64 -1.09
N LYS A 107 11.10 -9.28 -1.91
CA LYS A 107 11.55 -10.09 -3.04
C LYS A 107 12.34 -9.28 -4.08
N LEU A 108 12.02 -7.99 -4.24
CA LEU A 108 12.80 -7.05 -5.05
C LEU A 108 14.13 -6.67 -4.37
N GLY A 109 14.10 -6.33 -3.08
CA GLY A 109 15.30 -5.94 -2.32
C GLY A 109 16.35 -7.05 -2.25
N ASP A 110 15.93 -8.31 -2.03
CA ASP A 110 16.83 -9.46 -1.95
C ASP A 110 17.55 -9.73 -3.29
N ARG A 111 16.89 -9.48 -4.43
CA ARG A 111 17.51 -9.63 -5.76
C ARG A 111 18.51 -8.52 -6.09
N VAL A 112 18.34 -7.34 -5.49
CA VAL A 112 19.22 -6.18 -5.71
C VAL A 112 20.32 -6.09 -4.65
N GLY A 113 20.26 -6.92 -3.59
CA GLY A 113 21.25 -6.98 -2.51
C GLY A 113 21.24 -5.77 -1.59
N ILE A 114 20.25 -4.88 -1.70
CA ILE A 114 20.17 -3.62 -0.97
C ILE A 114 18.84 -3.57 -0.24
N LYS A 115 18.88 -3.29 1.07
CA LYS A 115 17.68 -3.12 1.90
C LYS A 115 17.00 -1.82 1.50
N PRO A 116 15.77 -1.83 0.96
CA PRO A 116 15.07 -0.60 0.62
C PRO A 116 14.93 0.31 1.85
N GLY A 117 15.28 1.59 1.72
CA GLY A 117 15.22 2.56 2.82
C GLY A 117 16.47 2.61 3.70
N ALA A 118 17.57 1.95 3.32
CA ALA A 118 18.84 2.03 4.02
C ALA A 118 19.40 3.47 4.05
N GLU A 119 19.22 4.22 2.96
CA GLU A 119 19.61 5.63 2.88
C GLU A 119 18.84 6.50 3.88
N MET A 120 17.57 6.19 4.13
CA MET A 120 16.75 6.91 5.11
C MET A 120 17.13 6.55 6.55
N LEU A 121 17.41 5.25 6.81
CA LEU A 121 17.96 4.82 8.09
C LEU A 121 19.30 5.48 8.37
N ARG A 122 20.18 5.58 7.37
CA ARG A 122 21.46 6.26 7.54
C ARG A 122 21.27 7.74 7.86
N ALA A 123 20.33 8.42 7.19
CA ALA A 123 20.00 9.81 7.50
C ALA A 123 19.52 9.98 8.97
N ILE A 124 18.70 9.05 9.46
CA ILE A 124 18.22 9.03 10.85
C ILE A 124 19.38 8.85 11.82
N ASP A 125 20.25 7.86 11.59
CA ASP A 125 21.38 7.56 12.46
C ASP A 125 22.35 8.74 12.53
N VAL A 126 22.72 9.29 11.37
CA VAL A 126 23.67 10.41 11.30
C VAL A 126 23.08 11.69 11.89
N ALA A 127 21.78 11.93 11.76
CA ALA A 127 21.12 13.05 12.45
C ALA A 127 21.25 12.93 13.98
N ALA A 128 21.04 11.72 14.52
CA ALA A 128 21.22 11.48 15.95
C ALA A 128 22.69 11.63 16.39
N GLU A 129 23.63 11.14 15.59
CA GLU A 129 25.08 11.28 15.86
C GLU A 129 25.58 12.74 15.82
N THR A 130 25.03 13.57 14.93
CA THR A 130 25.40 14.99 14.80
C THR A 130 24.60 15.92 15.71
N GLY A 131 23.57 15.41 16.39
CA GLY A 131 22.68 16.18 17.24
C GLY A 131 21.67 17.04 16.47
N ALA A 132 21.47 16.78 15.18
CA ALA A 132 20.46 17.45 14.37
C ALA A 132 19.05 16.98 14.74
N GLU A 133 18.07 17.88 14.69
CA GLU A 133 16.67 17.51 14.89
C GLU A 133 16.19 16.64 13.73
N LEU A 134 15.49 15.54 14.02
CA LEU A 134 14.93 14.66 12.99
C LEU A 134 13.47 15.02 12.71
N VAL A 135 13.15 15.34 11.45
CA VAL A 135 11.78 15.59 11.00
C VAL A 135 11.35 14.52 9.99
N LEU A 136 10.30 13.78 10.36
CA LEU A 136 9.58 12.89 9.44
C LEU A 136 8.68 13.74 8.54
N ALA A 137 9.12 14.00 7.31
CA ALA A 137 8.51 15.01 6.44
C ALA A 137 7.37 14.47 5.56
N ASP A 138 7.16 13.15 5.49
CA ASP A 138 6.20 12.57 4.56
C ASP A 138 4.82 12.30 5.19
N ARG A 139 3.81 12.28 4.33
CA ARG A 139 2.43 11.93 4.67
C ARG A 139 2.29 10.45 5.00
N ASP A 140 1.34 10.14 5.88
CA ASP A 140 0.94 8.75 6.14
C ASP A 140 0.64 8.00 4.83
N ILE A 141 1.32 6.85 4.65
CA ILE A 141 1.25 6.10 3.40
C ILE A 141 -0.16 5.52 3.16
N GLN A 142 -0.91 5.24 4.21
CA GLN A 142 -2.28 4.75 4.09
C GLN A 142 -3.23 5.85 3.62
N VAL A 143 -3.02 7.10 4.06
CA VAL A 143 -3.73 8.27 3.53
C VAL A 143 -3.40 8.43 2.05
N THR A 144 -2.11 8.44 1.67
CA THR A 144 -1.66 8.55 0.28
C THR A 144 -2.32 7.49 -0.61
N LEU A 145 -2.18 6.19 -0.27
CA LEU A 145 -2.75 5.10 -1.05
C LEU A 145 -4.28 5.16 -1.15
N ARG A 146 -4.98 5.52 -0.07
CA ARG A 146 -6.45 5.66 -0.09
C ARG A 146 -6.91 6.83 -0.96
N ARG A 147 -6.19 7.96 -0.92
CA ARG A 147 -6.48 9.11 -1.78
C ARG A 147 -6.24 8.76 -3.24
N THR A 148 -5.12 8.11 -3.56
CA THR A 148 -4.83 7.61 -4.91
C THR A 148 -5.92 6.68 -5.41
N TRP A 149 -6.31 5.68 -4.62
CA TRP A 149 -7.35 4.75 -5.02
C TRP A 149 -8.71 5.42 -5.30
N ARG A 150 -9.06 6.42 -4.47
CA ARG A 150 -10.30 7.20 -4.63
C ARG A 150 -10.24 8.13 -5.83
N ASN A 151 -9.06 8.66 -6.16
CA ASN A 151 -8.88 9.55 -7.30
C ASN A 151 -8.89 8.81 -8.64
N LEU A 152 -8.57 7.51 -8.66
CA LEU A 152 -8.62 6.70 -9.88
C LEU A 152 -10.05 6.51 -10.40
N GLY A 153 -10.24 6.70 -11.71
CA GLY A 153 -11.48 6.35 -12.39
C GLY A 153 -11.68 4.83 -12.45
N TRP A 154 -12.90 4.38 -12.75
CA TRP A 154 -13.20 2.95 -12.92
C TRP A 154 -12.27 2.30 -13.96
N TRP A 155 -12.09 2.94 -15.12
CA TRP A 155 -11.23 2.46 -16.20
C TRP A 155 -9.75 2.45 -15.82
N ASP A 156 -9.27 3.44 -15.07
CA ASP A 156 -7.88 3.47 -14.59
C ASP A 156 -7.60 2.30 -13.65
N ARG A 157 -8.56 1.95 -12.79
CA ARG A 157 -8.44 0.78 -11.91
C ARG A 157 -8.37 -0.52 -12.70
N VAL A 158 -9.25 -0.69 -13.69
CA VAL A 158 -9.25 -1.89 -14.56
C VAL A 158 -7.93 -2.00 -15.32
N LYS A 159 -7.45 -0.91 -15.93
CA LYS A 159 -6.16 -0.87 -16.63
C LYS A 159 -4.98 -1.18 -15.70
N LEU A 160 -4.95 -0.57 -14.52
CA LEU A 160 -3.88 -0.77 -13.54
C LEU A 160 -3.84 -2.23 -13.06
N PHE A 161 -5.01 -2.81 -12.72
CA PHE A 161 -5.09 -4.24 -12.38
C PHE A 161 -4.70 -5.13 -13.55
N GLY A 162 -5.22 -4.88 -14.75
CA GLY A 162 -4.92 -5.66 -15.95
C GLY A 162 -3.42 -5.66 -16.28
N ASN A 163 -2.80 -4.49 -16.25
CA ASN A 163 -1.36 -4.35 -16.46
C ASN A 163 -0.56 -5.07 -15.38
N MET A 164 -0.91 -4.93 -14.09
CA MET A 164 -0.23 -5.66 -13.03
C MET A 164 -0.36 -7.18 -13.18
N THR A 165 -1.54 -7.69 -13.52
CA THR A 165 -1.75 -9.13 -13.74
C THR A 165 -0.96 -9.63 -14.95
N LEU A 166 -0.93 -8.86 -16.04
CA LEU A 166 -0.16 -9.19 -17.23
C LEU A 166 1.35 -9.15 -16.93
N SER A 167 1.84 -8.13 -16.23
CA SER A 167 3.25 -8.04 -15.83
C SER A 167 3.68 -9.18 -14.91
N LEU A 168 2.80 -9.66 -14.02
CA LEU A 168 3.07 -10.84 -13.18
C LEU A 168 3.05 -12.14 -13.99
N ALA A 169 2.17 -12.24 -15.00
CA ALA A 169 2.12 -13.40 -15.90
C ALA A 169 3.32 -13.44 -16.86
N MET A 170 3.87 -12.28 -17.22
CA MET A 170 5.05 -12.14 -18.09
C MET A 170 6.37 -12.09 -17.30
N GLN A 171 6.34 -12.32 -15.99
CA GLN A 171 7.50 -12.15 -15.10
C GLN A 171 8.59 -13.24 -15.24
N GLU A 172 8.44 -14.17 -16.18
CA GLU A 172 9.34 -15.32 -16.38
C GLU A 172 10.60 -15.03 -17.21
N GLU A 173 10.76 -13.84 -17.82
CA GLU A 173 11.90 -13.55 -18.71
C GLU A 173 12.60 -12.22 -18.43
N LEU A 174 12.90 -11.89 -17.18
CA LEU A 174 13.81 -10.76 -16.90
C LEU A 174 15.20 -11.30 -16.56
N GLY A 175 16.11 -11.26 -17.54
CA GLY A 175 17.51 -11.61 -17.36
C GLY A 175 18.27 -10.58 -16.51
N GLU A 176 19.44 -10.97 -15.98
CA GLU A 176 20.29 -10.09 -15.15
C GLU A 176 20.68 -8.79 -15.87
N GLU A 177 20.89 -8.84 -17.20
CA GLU A 177 21.18 -7.67 -18.03
C GLU A 177 20.03 -6.65 -18.08
N GLU A 178 18.78 -7.10 -18.09
CA GLU A 178 17.61 -6.23 -18.14
C GLU A 178 17.38 -5.56 -16.76
N ILE A 179 17.66 -6.29 -15.67
CA ILE A 179 17.70 -5.75 -14.31
C ILE A 179 18.79 -4.69 -14.16
N GLU A 180 19.95 -4.87 -14.78
CA GLU A 180 21.04 -3.89 -14.76
C GLU A 180 20.71 -2.64 -15.59
N SER A 181 20.00 -2.80 -16.71
CA SER A 181 19.48 -1.67 -17.50
C SER A 181 18.44 -0.84 -16.74
N LEU A 182 17.65 -1.45 -15.85
CA LEU A 182 16.70 -0.76 -14.96
C LEU A 182 17.39 0.05 -13.85
N LYS A 183 18.65 -0.25 -13.51
CA LYS A 183 19.46 0.53 -12.56
C LYS A 183 19.97 1.84 -13.15
N ARG A 184 19.85 2.04 -14.47
CA ARG A 184 20.23 3.30 -15.11
C ARG A 184 19.20 4.36 -14.80
N GLU A 185 19.69 5.47 -14.27
CA GLU A 185 18.90 6.61 -13.78
C GLU A 185 17.95 7.20 -14.83
N ASP A 186 18.38 7.15 -16.10
CA ASP A 186 17.58 7.57 -17.25
C ASP A 186 16.37 6.66 -17.50
N MET A 187 16.48 5.35 -17.21
CA MET A 187 15.39 4.39 -17.41
C MET A 187 14.33 4.49 -16.32
N LEU A 188 14.72 4.68 -15.05
CA LEU A 188 13.75 4.88 -13.98
C LEU A 188 12.93 6.15 -14.20
N THR A 189 13.59 7.23 -14.62
CA THR A 189 12.93 8.50 -14.99
C THR A 189 11.96 8.30 -16.16
N GLN A 190 12.36 7.54 -17.19
CA GLN A 190 11.49 7.20 -18.33
C GLN A 190 10.28 6.36 -17.91
N VAL A 191 10.45 5.35 -17.06
CA VAL A 191 9.35 4.52 -16.53
C VAL A 191 8.39 5.35 -15.69
N MET A 192 8.91 6.23 -14.83
CA MET A 192 8.09 7.13 -14.02
C MET A 192 7.32 8.13 -14.88
N ASN A 193 7.93 8.66 -15.94
CA ASN A 193 7.27 9.53 -16.91
C ASN A 193 6.18 8.79 -17.71
N ALA A 194 6.45 7.56 -18.17
CA ALA A 194 5.46 6.73 -18.85
C ALA A 194 4.27 6.42 -17.92
N PHE A 195 4.54 6.10 -16.65
CA PHE A 195 3.50 5.91 -15.64
C PHE A 195 2.68 7.19 -15.40
N ALA A 196 3.35 8.33 -15.30
CA ALA A 196 2.70 9.63 -15.10
C ALA A 196 1.76 10.00 -16.26
N GLN A 197 2.16 9.69 -17.50
CA GLN A 197 1.33 9.89 -18.69
C GLN A 197 0.16 8.91 -18.76
N ALA A 198 0.39 7.64 -18.42
CA ALA A 198 -0.64 6.60 -18.45
C ALA A 198 -1.69 6.77 -17.32
N PHE A 199 -1.26 7.23 -16.15
CA PHE A 199 -2.10 7.37 -14.94
C PHE A 199 -1.98 8.76 -14.31
N PRO A 200 -2.42 9.83 -14.99
CA PRO A 200 -2.25 11.21 -14.51
C PRO A 200 -2.95 11.45 -13.17
N ARG A 201 -4.08 10.78 -12.92
CA ARG A 201 -4.80 10.83 -11.63
C ARG A 201 -4.03 10.15 -10.49
N ALA A 202 -3.29 9.07 -10.79
CA ALA A 202 -2.42 8.44 -9.80
C ALA A 202 -1.25 9.36 -9.48
N LYS A 203 -0.58 9.89 -10.51
CA LYS A 203 0.54 10.82 -10.39
C LYS A 203 0.19 12.05 -9.54
N ALA A 204 -0.98 12.65 -9.78
CA ALA A 204 -1.46 13.80 -9.02
C ALA A 204 -1.50 13.55 -7.49
N THR A 205 -1.79 12.32 -7.05
CA THR A 205 -1.95 11.99 -5.62
C THR A 205 -0.73 11.31 -5.00
N LEU A 206 -0.02 10.47 -5.76
CA LEU A 206 1.17 9.75 -5.31
C LEU A 206 2.43 10.63 -5.33
N ILE A 207 2.48 11.59 -6.25
CA ILE A 207 3.65 12.46 -6.47
C ILE A 207 3.26 13.90 -6.16
N ASP A 208 2.40 14.54 -6.96
CA ASP A 208 2.21 16.00 -6.88
C ASP A 208 1.67 16.46 -5.51
N GLU A 209 0.62 15.82 -4.97
CA GLU A 209 0.13 16.10 -3.60
C GLU A 209 1.19 15.82 -2.52
N ARG A 210 2.04 14.83 -2.76
CA ARG A 210 3.06 14.38 -1.81
C ARG A 210 4.23 15.34 -1.79
N ASP A 211 4.63 15.86 -2.95
CA ASP A 211 5.62 16.94 -3.09
C ASP A 211 5.16 18.21 -2.37
N ALA A 212 3.88 18.57 -2.53
CA ALA A 212 3.32 19.72 -1.82
C ALA A 212 3.34 19.52 -0.29
N TYR A 213 3.02 18.31 0.18
CA TYR A 213 3.10 17.95 1.61
C TYR A 213 4.54 18.02 2.13
N LEU A 214 5.47 17.36 1.43
CA LEU A 214 6.91 17.33 1.76
C LEU A 214 7.50 18.74 1.79
N ALA A 215 7.21 19.56 0.77
CA ALA A 215 7.66 20.95 0.69
C ALA A 215 7.24 21.76 1.92
N HIS A 216 5.98 21.62 2.33
CA HIS A 216 5.46 22.33 3.50
C HIS A 216 6.15 21.89 4.78
N ARG A 217 6.32 20.58 4.99
CA ARG A 217 6.99 20.03 6.19
C ARG A 217 8.46 20.44 6.26
N ILE A 218 9.18 20.38 5.14
CA ILE A 218 10.58 20.82 5.05
C ILE A 218 10.71 22.32 5.31
N ARG A 219 9.78 23.13 4.78
CA ARG A 219 9.79 24.59 5.00
C ARG A 219 9.53 24.98 6.45
N GLN A 220 8.70 24.22 7.16
CA GLN A 220 8.38 24.42 8.58
C GLN A 220 9.39 23.77 9.54
N ALA A 221 10.33 22.98 9.03
CA ALA A 221 11.36 22.34 9.83
C ALA A 221 12.15 23.41 10.61
N PRO A 222 12.47 23.17 11.89
CA PRO A 222 13.20 24.12 12.72
C PRO A 222 14.65 24.34 12.23
N GLY A 223 15.30 25.38 12.74
CA GLY A 223 16.68 25.73 12.37
C GLY A 223 16.82 26.51 11.05
N ARG A 224 18.04 26.92 10.72
CA ARG A 224 18.37 27.71 9.53
C ARG A 224 18.96 26.85 8.43
N THR A 225 19.73 25.83 8.79
CA THR A 225 20.33 24.90 7.84
C THR A 225 19.60 23.56 7.91
N VAL A 226 18.93 23.19 6.81
CA VAL A 226 18.13 21.96 6.76
C VAL A 226 18.66 21.06 5.63
N VAL A 227 18.90 19.79 5.93
CA VAL A 227 19.15 18.76 4.91
C VAL A 227 17.88 17.93 4.75
N ALA A 228 17.38 17.78 3.54
CA ALA A 228 16.23 16.93 3.24
C ALA A 228 16.66 15.77 2.32
N VAL A 229 16.52 14.55 2.82
CA VAL A 229 16.80 13.31 2.08
C VAL A 229 15.49 12.77 1.52
N VAL A 230 15.37 12.78 0.19
CA VAL A 230 14.14 12.44 -0.54
C VAL A 230 14.44 11.56 -1.74
N GLY A 231 13.46 10.83 -2.25
CA GLY A 231 13.59 10.11 -3.51
C GLY A 231 13.87 11.06 -4.68
N ALA A 232 14.76 10.65 -5.58
CA ALA A 232 15.16 11.49 -6.74
C ALA A 232 13.97 11.98 -7.58
N GLY A 233 12.90 11.17 -7.69
CA GLY A 233 11.67 11.52 -8.40
C GLY A 233 10.88 12.69 -7.81
N HIS A 234 11.11 13.02 -6.53
CA HIS A 234 10.43 14.12 -5.83
C HIS A 234 11.19 15.45 -5.92
N LEU A 235 12.49 15.45 -6.27
CA LEU A 235 13.35 16.65 -6.23
C LEU A 235 12.82 17.82 -7.06
N SER A 236 12.32 17.56 -8.27
CA SER A 236 11.88 18.60 -9.19
C SER A 236 10.59 19.28 -8.72
N GLY A 237 9.58 18.49 -8.35
CA GLY A 237 8.30 18.98 -7.82
C GLY A 237 8.45 19.64 -6.45
N LEU A 238 9.26 19.05 -5.56
CA LEU A 238 9.60 19.60 -4.25
C LEU A 238 10.24 20.99 -4.37
N ALA A 239 11.26 21.14 -5.23
CA ALA A 239 11.92 22.43 -5.43
C ALA A 239 10.97 23.51 -5.97
N ALA A 240 10.01 23.13 -6.83
CA ALA A 240 9.00 24.05 -7.34
C ALA A 240 8.04 24.51 -6.22
N HIS A 241 7.52 23.58 -5.40
CA HIS A 241 6.63 23.90 -4.28
C HIS A 241 7.32 24.69 -3.17
N LEU A 242 8.61 24.45 -2.93
CA LEU A 242 9.39 25.23 -1.97
C LEU A 242 9.56 26.69 -2.42
N ARG A 243 9.81 26.94 -3.71
CA ARG A 243 9.93 28.30 -4.28
C ARG A 243 8.59 29.04 -4.33
N ALA A 244 7.53 28.34 -4.73
CA ALA A 244 6.19 28.87 -4.86
C ALA A 244 5.20 28.07 -4.00
N PRO A 245 5.16 28.33 -2.67
CA PRO A 245 4.27 27.59 -1.77
C PRO A 245 2.82 27.84 -2.16
N THR A 246 2.07 26.76 -2.35
CA THR A 246 0.63 26.85 -2.60
C THR A 246 -0.10 27.15 -1.30
N ALA A 247 -1.13 27.99 -1.35
CA ALA A 247 -1.94 28.39 -0.19
C ALA A 247 -2.82 27.26 0.39
N ASN A 248 -2.72 26.04 -0.14
CA ASN A 248 -3.56 24.92 0.28
C ASN A 248 -3.15 24.48 1.68
N SER A 249 -4.13 24.39 2.59
CA SER A 249 -3.91 23.85 3.93
C SER A 249 -3.43 22.40 3.80
N VAL A 250 -2.24 22.10 4.29
CA VAL A 250 -1.70 20.73 4.35
C VAL A 250 -2.63 19.78 5.10
N ALA A 251 -3.44 20.29 6.04
CA ALA A 251 -4.50 19.55 6.70
C ALA A 251 -5.48 18.85 5.73
N ALA A 252 -5.77 19.46 4.57
CA ALA A 252 -6.63 18.84 3.55
C ALA A 252 -5.96 17.63 2.87
N LEU A 253 -4.64 17.57 2.87
CA LEU A 253 -3.86 16.45 2.32
C LEU A 253 -3.73 15.28 3.30
N GLU A 254 -3.92 15.52 4.60
CA GLU A 254 -3.86 14.50 5.66
C GLU A 254 -5.15 13.70 5.81
N THR A 255 -6.26 14.23 5.34
CA THR A 255 -7.57 13.56 5.42
C THR A 255 -7.91 12.88 4.10
N VAL A 256 -8.72 11.82 4.14
CA VAL A 256 -9.26 11.23 2.91
C VAL A 256 -10.67 11.79 2.72
N PRO A 257 -11.00 12.45 1.58
CA PRO A 257 -12.28 13.13 1.40
C PRO A 257 -13.46 12.17 1.64
N PRO A 258 -14.51 12.61 2.36
CA PRO A 258 -15.58 11.74 2.80
C PRO A 258 -16.34 11.15 1.61
N ARG A 259 -16.87 9.93 1.78
CA ARG A 259 -17.76 9.33 0.79
C ARG A 259 -19.04 10.15 0.68
N GLY A 260 -19.47 10.42 -0.56
CA GLY A 260 -20.78 11.00 -0.84
C GLY A 260 -21.92 10.13 -0.31
N TRP A 261 -23.09 10.72 -0.10
CA TRP A 261 -24.25 10.05 0.52
C TRP A 261 -24.68 8.79 -0.26
N VAL A 262 -24.62 8.80 -1.59
CA VAL A 262 -24.93 7.65 -2.45
C VAL A 262 -24.05 6.44 -2.10
N ALA A 263 -22.76 6.65 -1.86
CA ALA A 263 -21.84 5.57 -1.49
C ALA A 263 -22.09 5.01 -0.08
N ARG A 264 -22.85 5.72 0.78
CA ARG A 264 -23.31 5.20 2.07
C ARG A 264 -24.60 4.38 1.94
N LEU A 265 -25.44 4.70 0.95
CA LEU A 265 -26.69 4.00 0.69
C LEU A 265 -26.48 2.74 -0.17
N LEU A 266 -25.52 2.76 -1.08
CA LEU A 266 -25.24 1.67 -2.02
C LEU A 266 -25.13 0.27 -1.38
N PRO A 267 -24.47 0.07 -0.21
CA PRO A 267 -24.39 -1.24 0.42
C PRO A 267 -25.75 -1.81 0.86
N TRP A 268 -26.77 -0.98 1.03
CA TRP A 268 -28.13 -1.40 1.40
C TRP A 268 -28.99 -1.80 0.20
N LEU A 269 -28.57 -1.46 -1.02
CA LEU A 269 -29.31 -1.79 -2.24
C LEU A 269 -29.49 -3.30 -2.39
N ILE A 270 -28.43 -4.08 -2.18
CA ILE A 270 -28.47 -5.54 -2.35
C ILE A 270 -29.37 -6.21 -1.31
N PRO A 271 -29.26 -5.96 0.01
CA PRO A 271 -30.20 -6.49 0.99
C PRO A 271 -31.66 -6.16 0.67
N LEU A 272 -31.95 -4.90 0.31
CA LEU A 272 -33.31 -4.48 -0.04
C LEU A 272 -33.82 -5.18 -1.30
N LEU A 273 -32.97 -5.36 -2.30
CA LEU A 273 -33.31 -6.09 -3.53
C LEU A 273 -33.64 -7.56 -3.22
N VAL A 274 -32.80 -8.23 -2.43
CA VAL A 274 -32.98 -9.65 -2.10
C VAL A 274 -34.24 -9.86 -1.25
N LEU A 275 -34.44 -9.03 -0.21
CA LEU A 275 -35.64 -9.08 0.61
C LEU A 275 -36.90 -8.75 -0.22
N GLY A 276 -36.80 -7.76 -1.11
CA GLY A 276 -37.88 -7.40 -2.03
C GLY A 276 -38.23 -8.53 -3.00
N LEU A 277 -37.24 -9.25 -3.53
CA LEU A 277 -37.46 -10.39 -4.42
C LEU A 277 -38.19 -11.54 -3.70
N ILE A 278 -37.75 -11.87 -2.48
CA ILE A 278 -38.36 -12.91 -1.65
C ILE A 278 -39.80 -12.52 -1.28
N ALA A 279 -40.03 -11.25 -0.91
CA ALA A 279 -41.37 -10.74 -0.60
C ALA A 279 -42.28 -10.74 -1.83
N TYR A 280 -41.76 -10.33 -2.99
CA TYR A 280 -42.50 -10.37 -4.25
C TYR A 280 -42.91 -11.79 -4.62
N GLY A 281 -42.00 -12.77 -4.54
CA GLY A 281 -42.32 -14.18 -4.76
C GLY A 281 -43.46 -14.67 -3.84
N PHE A 282 -43.52 -14.15 -2.61
CA PHE A 282 -44.46 -14.60 -1.60
C PHE A 282 -45.87 -14.05 -1.85
N PHE A 283 -45.95 -12.77 -2.22
CA PHE A 283 -47.23 -12.09 -2.45
C PHE A 283 -47.76 -12.24 -3.88
N SER A 284 -46.90 -12.46 -4.88
CA SER A 284 -47.28 -12.41 -6.29
C SER A 284 -47.17 -13.74 -7.03
N VAL A 285 -46.45 -14.73 -6.50
CA VAL A 285 -46.31 -16.05 -7.14
C VAL A 285 -46.87 -17.16 -6.24
N ASP A 286 -46.11 -17.59 -5.24
CA ASP A 286 -46.52 -18.61 -4.28
C ASP A 286 -45.50 -18.69 -3.12
N ALA A 287 -45.96 -19.11 -1.93
CA ALA A 287 -45.10 -19.24 -0.76
C ALA A 287 -43.97 -20.29 -0.94
N THR A 288 -44.20 -21.34 -1.74
CA THR A 288 -43.18 -22.36 -2.05
C THR A 288 -42.02 -21.78 -2.87
N VAL A 289 -42.31 -20.88 -3.81
CA VAL A 289 -41.29 -20.20 -4.63
C VAL A 289 -40.39 -19.34 -3.76
N SER A 290 -40.94 -18.58 -2.82
CA SER A 290 -40.14 -17.81 -1.86
C SER A 290 -39.26 -18.68 -0.98
N TRP A 291 -39.74 -19.86 -0.58
CA TRP A 291 -38.92 -20.79 0.19
C TRP A 291 -37.75 -21.34 -0.63
N GLU A 292 -37.97 -21.65 -1.91
CA GLU A 292 -36.89 -22.02 -2.83
C GLU A 292 -35.89 -20.88 -3.02
N MET A 293 -36.33 -19.62 -3.11
CA MET A 293 -35.42 -18.47 -3.15
C MET A 293 -34.54 -18.37 -1.91
N VAL A 294 -35.11 -18.59 -0.71
CA VAL A 294 -34.35 -18.59 0.55
C VAL A 294 -33.30 -19.71 0.53
N LYS A 295 -33.64 -20.93 0.08
CA LYS A 295 -32.68 -22.02 -0.05
C LYS A 295 -31.56 -21.66 -1.03
N VAL A 296 -31.89 -21.13 -2.21
CA VAL A 296 -30.91 -20.70 -3.20
C VAL A 296 -29.98 -19.64 -2.61
N TRP A 297 -30.51 -18.65 -1.89
CA TRP A 297 -29.73 -17.61 -1.23
C TRP A 297 -28.75 -18.19 -0.21
N VAL A 298 -29.25 -19.07 0.66
CA VAL A 298 -28.47 -19.72 1.71
C VAL A 298 -27.38 -20.60 1.12
N LEU A 299 -27.70 -21.42 0.14
CA LEU A 299 -26.74 -22.34 -0.49
C LEU A 299 -25.69 -21.59 -1.30
N ALA A 300 -26.09 -20.60 -2.11
CA ALA A 300 -25.16 -19.83 -2.93
C ALA A 300 -24.14 -19.07 -2.08
N ASN A 301 -24.59 -18.34 -1.05
CA ASN A 301 -23.69 -17.62 -0.15
C ASN A 301 -22.88 -18.57 0.73
N GLY A 302 -23.55 -19.54 1.35
CA GLY A 302 -22.93 -20.46 2.30
C GLY A 302 -21.85 -21.33 1.67
N LEU A 303 -22.15 -22.00 0.55
CA LEU A 303 -21.21 -22.92 -0.09
C LEU A 303 -19.98 -22.19 -0.64
N LEU A 304 -20.15 -21.03 -1.29
CA LEU A 304 -19.03 -20.29 -1.84
C LEU A 304 -18.16 -19.64 -0.76
N ALA A 305 -18.74 -19.16 0.34
CA ALA A 305 -17.96 -18.68 1.49
C ALA A 305 -17.21 -19.82 2.19
N ALA A 306 -17.85 -20.98 2.35
CA ALA A 306 -17.22 -22.19 2.87
C ALA A 306 -16.06 -22.67 1.98
N LEU A 307 -16.24 -22.63 0.65
CA LEU A 307 -15.19 -22.92 -0.32
C LEU A 307 -14.02 -21.94 -0.16
N GLY A 308 -14.29 -20.64 0.02
CA GLY A 308 -13.26 -19.65 0.31
C GLY A 308 -12.45 -19.97 1.57
N ALA A 309 -13.14 -20.33 2.66
CA ALA A 309 -12.48 -20.76 3.90
C ALA A 309 -11.68 -22.07 3.71
N LEU A 310 -12.21 -23.02 2.93
CA LEU A 310 -11.53 -24.27 2.59
C LEU A 310 -10.23 -24.02 1.80
N LEU A 311 -10.26 -23.12 0.81
CA LEU A 311 -9.08 -22.72 0.02
C LEU A 311 -8.01 -22.03 0.88
N ALA A 312 -8.41 -21.38 1.97
CA ALA A 312 -7.49 -20.86 2.99
C ALA A 312 -6.96 -21.94 3.96
N LEU A 313 -7.35 -23.21 3.80
CA LEU A 313 -7.01 -24.31 4.70
C LEU A 313 -7.49 -24.07 6.14
N ALA A 314 -8.68 -23.49 6.29
CA ALA A 314 -9.28 -23.21 7.58
C ALA A 314 -9.62 -24.47 8.39
N HIS A 315 -9.81 -24.30 9.70
CA HIS A 315 -10.35 -25.36 10.54
C HIS A 315 -11.76 -25.79 10.06
N PRO A 316 -12.15 -27.09 10.14
CA PRO A 316 -13.48 -27.54 9.70
C PRO A 316 -14.65 -26.74 10.32
N LEU A 317 -14.58 -26.43 11.62
CA LEU A 317 -15.57 -25.59 12.29
C LEU A 317 -15.62 -24.15 11.74
N THR A 318 -14.48 -23.61 11.29
CA THR A 318 -14.41 -22.30 10.62
C THR A 318 -15.13 -22.35 9.26
N ILE A 319 -14.97 -23.44 8.51
CA ILE A 319 -15.66 -23.65 7.23
C ILE A 319 -17.17 -23.69 7.44
N VAL A 320 -17.64 -24.43 8.45
CA VAL A 320 -19.06 -24.45 8.85
C VAL A 320 -19.53 -23.06 9.30
N THR A 321 -18.70 -22.35 10.06
CA THR A 321 -19.01 -20.98 10.49
C THR A 321 -19.16 -20.04 9.30
N ALA A 322 -18.28 -20.13 8.29
CA ALA A 322 -18.38 -19.35 7.06
C ALA A 322 -19.68 -19.68 6.30
N PHE A 323 -20.05 -20.96 6.20
CA PHE A 323 -21.30 -21.41 5.57
C PHE A 323 -22.52 -20.77 6.23
N VAL A 324 -22.61 -20.82 7.56
CA VAL A 324 -23.77 -20.32 8.32
C VAL A 324 -23.80 -18.79 8.36
N ALA A 325 -22.64 -18.15 8.50
CA ALA A 325 -22.57 -16.69 8.62
C ALA A 325 -22.86 -15.99 7.29
N ALA A 326 -22.46 -16.56 6.15
CA ALA A 326 -22.50 -15.86 4.86
C ALA A 326 -23.91 -15.38 4.44
N PRO A 327 -24.98 -16.20 4.47
CA PRO A 327 -26.31 -15.76 4.06
C PRO A 327 -26.91 -14.63 4.92
N LEU A 328 -26.53 -14.59 6.20
CA LEU A 328 -26.99 -13.58 7.15
C LEU A 328 -26.19 -12.28 7.01
N THR A 329 -24.88 -12.42 6.83
CA THR A 329 -23.97 -11.27 6.73
C THR A 329 -24.03 -10.61 5.35
N SER A 330 -24.34 -11.34 4.28
CA SER A 330 -24.57 -10.74 2.96
C SER A 330 -25.81 -9.82 2.92
N LEU A 331 -26.77 -10.03 3.82
CA LEU A 331 -27.92 -9.15 4.03
C LEU A 331 -27.64 -7.99 5.00
N ASN A 332 -26.46 -7.96 5.63
CA ASN A 332 -26.07 -6.90 6.55
C ASN A 332 -24.72 -6.29 6.14
N PRO A 333 -24.70 -5.11 5.49
CA PRO A 333 -23.45 -4.50 5.01
C PRO A 333 -22.48 -4.11 6.14
N MET A 334 -22.91 -4.16 7.41
CA MET A 334 -22.07 -3.85 8.56
C MET A 334 -21.21 -5.03 9.05
N VAL A 335 -21.49 -6.26 8.63
CA VAL A 335 -20.78 -7.47 9.06
C VAL A 335 -20.47 -8.33 7.85
N ALA A 336 -19.25 -8.82 7.73
CA ALA A 336 -18.85 -9.70 6.62
C ALA A 336 -18.63 -11.14 7.12
N ALA A 337 -19.01 -12.13 6.30
CA ALA A 337 -18.89 -13.56 6.61
C ALA A 337 -17.48 -13.95 7.06
N GLY A 338 -16.47 -13.42 6.36
CA GLY A 338 -15.08 -13.65 6.64
C GLY A 338 -14.60 -13.08 7.98
N TRP A 339 -15.22 -12.03 8.52
CA TRP A 339 -14.86 -11.57 9.88
C TRP A 339 -15.34 -12.57 10.94
N VAL A 340 -16.54 -13.13 10.77
CA VAL A 340 -17.06 -14.16 11.68
C VAL A 340 -16.22 -15.42 11.59
N ALA A 341 -15.93 -15.88 10.36
CA ALA A 341 -15.07 -17.03 10.12
C ALA A 341 -13.63 -16.79 10.63
N GLY A 342 -13.04 -15.61 10.37
CA GLY A 342 -11.70 -15.26 10.82
C GLY A 342 -11.58 -15.18 12.34
N LEU A 343 -12.60 -14.66 13.04
CA LEU A 343 -12.64 -14.70 14.50
C LEU A 343 -12.74 -16.14 15.02
N CYS A 344 -13.57 -16.98 14.39
CA CYS A 344 -13.65 -18.40 14.72
C CYS A 344 -12.28 -19.09 14.54
N GLU A 345 -11.61 -18.86 13.41
CA GLU A 345 -10.28 -19.40 13.14
C GLU A 345 -9.25 -18.90 14.16
N ALA A 346 -9.25 -17.61 14.49
CA ALA A 346 -8.33 -17.04 15.47
C ALA A 346 -8.53 -17.62 16.87
N VAL A 347 -9.76 -18.00 17.23
CA VAL A 347 -10.07 -18.64 18.52
C VAL A 347 -9.68 -20.12 18.52
N LEU A 348 -10.01 -20.85 17.45
CA LEU A 348 -9.76 -22.29 17.32
C LEU A 348 -8.29 -22.60 17.07
N ARG A 349 -7.59 -21.77 16.29
CA ARG A 349 -6.17 -21.87 15.96
C ARG A 349 -5.45 -20.58 16.31
N ARG A 350 -5.35 -20.30 17.60
CA ARG A 350 -4.65 -19.12 18.13
C ARG A 350 -3.23 -19.01 17.55
N PRO A 351 -2.87 -17.87 16.93
CA PRO A 351 -1.51 -17.63 16.48
C PRO A 351 -0.53 -17.68 17.64
N ARG A 352 0.63 -18.28 17.42
CA ARG A 352 1.71 -18.36 18.40
C ARG A 352 2.69 -17.22 18.18
N VAL A 353 3.50 -16.90 19.19
CA VAL A 353 4.60 -15.92 19.06
C VAL A 353 5.52 -16.27 17.88
N ALA A 354 5.82 -17.56 17.69
CA ALA A 354 6.62 -18.05 16.57
C ALA A 354 6.02 -17.76 15.18
N ASP A 355 4.70 -17.55 15.06
CA ASP A 355 4.08 -17.16 13.79
C ASP A 355 4.35 -15.68 13.48
N PHE A 356 4.44 -14.82 14.49
CA PHE A 356 4.83 -13.41 14.33
C PHE A 356 6.31 -13.27 13.96
N GLU A 357 7.18 -14.08 14.57
CA GLU A 357 8.62 -14.03 14.30
C GLU A 357 8.98 -14.52 12.90
N ARG A 358 8.28 -15.55 12.41
CA ARG A 358 8.50 -16.11 11.07
C ARG A 358 7.75 -15.34 9.99
N LEU A 359 6.84 -14.44 10.34
CA LEU A 359 6.01 -13.69 9.39
C LEU A 359 6.81 -13.04 8.26
N PRO A 360 7.94 -12.32 8.51
CA PRO A 360 8.70 -11.68 7.43
C PRO A 360 9.27 -12.68 6.41
N ALA A 361 9.63 -13.89 6.84
CA ALA A 361 10.16 -14.95 5.99
C ALA A 361 9.04 -15.77 5.33
N ASP A 362 7.91 -15.98 6.01
CA ASP A 362 6.81 -16.76 5.47
C ASP A 362 6.08 -16.02 4.35
N ILE A 363 5.99 -14.68 4.40
CA ILE A 363 5.22 -13.91 3.42
C ILE A 363 5.83 -13.91 2.01
N VAL A 364 7.14 -14.17 1.86
CA VAL A 364 7.83 -14.17 0.56
C VAL A 364 7.61 -15.45 -0.24
N SER A 365 7.03 -16.50 0.35
CA SER A 365 6.70 -17.75 -0.35
C SER A 365 5.20 -18.07 -0.27
N VAL A 366 4.62 -18.59 -1.35
CA VAL A 366 3.18 -18.98 -1.37
C VAL A 366 2.88 -20.01 -0.28
N ARG A 367 3.78 -21.00 -0.12
CA ARG A 367 3.64 -22.05 0.88
C ARG A 367 3.73 -21.49 2.31
N GLY A 368 4.67 -20.58 2.58
CA GLY A 368 4.78 -19.91 3.89
C GLY A 368 3.53 -19.09 4.18
N PHE A 369 3.05 -18.35 3.19
CA PHE A 369 1.87 -17.51 3.29
C PHE A 369 0.58 -18.29 3.62
N TRP A 370 0.41 -19.54 3.15
CA TRP A 370 -0.72 -20.40 3.54
C TRP A 370 -0.50 -21.17 4.86
N ARG A 371 0.77 -21.35 5.27
CA ARG A 371 1.13 -22.14 6.46
C ARG A 371 1.25 -21.31 7.74
N ASN A 372 1.60 -20.04 7.64
CA ASN A 372 1.69 -19.16 8.80
C ASN A 372 0.30 -18.89 9.39
N GLY A 373 0.18 -18.97 10.72
CA GLY A 373 -1.11 -18.87 11.41
C GLY A 373 -1.79 -17.51 11.21
N ILE A 374 -1.01 -16.43 11.13
CA ILE A 374 -1.52 -15.05 11.00
C ILE A 374 -2.07 -14.83 9.60
N THR A 375 -1.25 -15.09 8.56
CA THR A 375 -1.66 -14.91 7.17
C THR A 375 -2.81 -15.83 6.80
N ARG A 376 -2.86 -17.05 7.36
CA ARG A 376 -4.01 -17.95 7.18
C ARG A 376 -5.32 -17.33 7.66
N ILE A 377 -5.35 -16.78 8.87
CA ILE A 377 -6.55 -16.12 9.39
C ILE A 377 -6.98 -14.97 8.46
N LEU A 378 -6.02 -14.18 7.98
CA LEU A 378 -6.30 -13.10 7.03
C LEU A 378 -6.82 -13.61 5.68
N LEU A 379 -6.28 -14.73 5.18
CA LEU A 379 -6.77 -15.42 3.98
C LEU A 379 -8.19 -15.94 4.18
N VAL A 380 -8.51 -16.54 5.34
CA VAL A 380 -9.87 -16.98 5.68
C VAL A 380 -10.83 -15.80 5.58
N VAL A 381 -10.47 -14.66 6.19
CA VAL A 381 -11.30 -13.44 6.13
C VAL A 381 -11.51 -13.01 4.67
N ALA A 382 -10.44 -12.92 3.89
CA ALA A 382 -10.50 -12.42 2.52
C ALA A 382 -11.28 -13.37 1.58
N LEU A 383 -10.91 -14.65 1.56
CA LEU A 383 -11.50 -15.63 0.64
C LEU A 383 -12.96 -15.95 0.99
N ALA A 384 -13.34 -16.01 2.27
CA ALA A 384 -14.74 -16.17 2.65
C ALA A 384 -15.60 -14.96 2.26
N ASN A 385 -15.05 -13.73 2.36
CA ASN A 385 -15.74 -12.53 1.87
C ASN A 385 -15.90 -12.53 0.35
N VAL A 386 -14.87 -12.94 -0.40
CA VAL A 386 -14.95 -13.11 -1.85
C VAL A 386 -16.01 -14.15 -2.19
N GLY A 387 -15.99 -15.31 -1.53
CA GLY A 387 -16.98 -16.37 -1.70
C GLY A 387 -18.41 -15.90 -1.47
N SER A 388 -18.67 -15.21 -0.36
CA SER A 388 -20.00 -14.62 -0.07
C SER A 388 -20.41 -13.57 -1.11
N THR A 389 -19.47 -12.74 -1.57
CA THR A 389 -19.75 -11.74 -2.62
C THR A 389 -20.15 -12.42 -3.93
N VAL A 390 -19.40 -13.44 -4.37
CA VAL A 390 -19.74 -14.23 -5.57
C VAL A 390 -21.09 -14.92 -5.36
N GLY A 391 -21.35 -15.50 -4.18
CA GLY A 391 -22.62 -16.14 -3.85
C GLY A 391 -23.81 -15.19 -3.90
N THR A 392 -23.64 -13.93 -3.55
CA THR A 392 -24.66 -12.89 -3.74
C THR A 392 -24.96 -12.65 -5.22
N PHE A 393 -23.93 -12.48 -6.06
CA PHE A 393 -24.09 -12.24 -7.49
C PHE A 393 -24.59 -13.47 -8.27
N VAL A 394 -24.32 -14.68 -7.78
CA VAL A 394 -24.87 -15.93 -8.34
C VAL A 394 -26.30 -16.18 -7.83
N GLY A 395 -26.56 -15.89 -6.55
CA GLY A 395 -27.86 -16.12 -5.93
C GLY A 395 -28.97 -15.26 -6.53
N ILE A 396 -28.72 -13.97 -6.80
CA ILE A 396 -29.75 -13.07 -7.35
C ILE A 396 -30.32 -13.58 -8.69
N PRO A 397 -29.51 -13.87 -9.74
CA PRO A 397 -30.02 -14.41 -10.99
C PRO A 397 -30.73 -15.76 -10.85
N LEU A 398 -30.24 -16.63 -9.95
CA LEU A 398 -30.87 -17.93 -9.71
C LEU A 398 -32.26 -17.76 -9.07
N MET A 399 -32.40 -16.85 -8.10
CA MET A 399 -33.69 -16.54 -7.51
C MET A 399 -34.64 -15.92 -8.53
N THR A 400 -34.19 -14.99 -9.38
CA THR A 400 -35.07 -14.37 -10.40
C THR A 400 -35.61 -15.38 -11.40
N ARG A 401 -34.86 -16.44 -11.74
CA ARG A 401 -35.35 -17.52 -12.63
C ARG A 401 -36.51 -18.33 -12.03
N LEU A 402 -36.68 -18.30 -10.71
CA LEU A 402 -37.80 -18.98 -10.05
C LEU A 402 -39.12 -18.22 -10.18
N LEU A 403 -39.10 -16.96 -10.66
CA LEU A 403 -40.30 -16.14 -10.85
C LEU A 403 -41.02 -16.38 -12.19
N GLY A 404 -40.45 -17.17 -13.10
CA GLY A 404 -40.94 -17.35 -14.48
C GLY A 404 -40.09 -16.59 -15.47
#